data_AF-A0A9W6NF22-F1
#
_entry.id   AF-A0A9W6NF22-F1
#
_cell.length_a   1.000
_cell.length_b   1.000
_cell.length_c   1.000
_cell.angle_alpha   90.00
_cell.angle_beta   90.00
_cell.angle_gamma   90.00
#
_symmetry.space_group_name_H-M   'P 1'
#
loop_
_entity.id
_entity.type
_entity.pdbx_description
1 polymer ?
#
loop_
_entity_poly.entity_id
_entity_poly.type
_entity_poly.pdbx_seq_one_letter_code
_entity_poly.pdbx_strand_id
1 'polypeptide(L)'
;MSTDSQVIANIVAAFANVERPQHFCNYLHCEECAEHDAVLVSHDRETLTVDHVANPGWDPIGFCSAQGKAYYLPSLAQFALQGSADDSPYLMQLIHHLEGNGARNALVSYCSQRQRRAVAAFLEHVVETRTPYLADNDPFDQVLRTYGYWSADT
;
A
#
# COMPACT_ATOMS: atom_id res chain seq x y z
N MET A 1 18.75 -8.37 9.42
CA MET A 1 17.54 -7.54 9.25
C MET A 1 17.79 -6.61 8.08
N SER A 2 16.80 -6.48 7.20
CA SER A 2 16.86 -5.51 6.11
C SER A 2 16.66 -4.09 6.66
N THR A 3 17.16 -3.08 5.97
CA THR A 3 16.85 -1.67 6.27
C THR A 3 15.59 -1.23 5.52
N ASP A 4 14.95 -0.15 5.99
CA ASP A 4 13.80 0.47 5.29
C ASP A 4 14.13 0.71 3.81
N SER A 5 15.31 1.26 3.50
CA SER A 5 15.75 1.51 2.13
C SER A 5 15.88 0.23 1.28
N GLN A 6 16.33 -0.88 1.88
CA GLN A 6 16.43 -2.17 1.16
C GLN A 6 15.05 -2.75 0.84
N VAL A 7 14.12 -2.68 1.80
CA VAL A 7 12.75 -3.15 1.61
C VAL A 7 12.01 -2.29 0.57
N ILE A 8 12.16 -0.97 0.65
CA ILE A 8 11.63 -0.03 -0.35
C ILE A 8 12.19 -0.34 -1.74
N ALA A 9 13.52 -0.52 -1.86
CA ALA A 9 14.14 -0.84 -3.14
C ALA A 9 13.61 -2.16 -3.73
N ASN A 10 13.33 -3.15 -2.88
CA ASN A 10 12.72 -4.41 -3.32
C ASN A 10 11.29 -4.21 -3.85
N ILE A 11 10.45 -3.43 -3.16
CA ILE A 11 9.11 -3.05 -3.64
C ILE A 11 9.22 -2.30 -4.98
N VAL A 12 10.07 -1.28 -5.07
CA VAL A 12 10.30 -0.51 -6.30
C VAL A 12 10.66 -1.45 -7.46
N ALA A 13 11.62 -2.36 -7.25
CA ALA A 13 12.06 -3.30 -8.27
C ALA A 13 11.01 -4.37 -8.62
N ALA A 14 10.09 -4.71 -7.72
CA ALA A 14 9.02 -5.68 -7.99
C ALA A 14 7.83 -5.06 -8.75
N PHE A 15 7.58 -3.76 -8.56
CA PHE A 15 6.45 -3.04 -9.15
C PHE A 15 6.85 -2.08 -10.28
N ALA A 16 8.14 -2.02 -10.65
CA ALA A 16 8.69 -1.12 -11.67
C ALA A 16 7.89 -1.15 -12.98
N ASN A 17 7.54 -2.34 -13.46
CA ASN A 17 6.89 -2.57 -14.76
C ASN A 17 5.35 -2.50 -14.71
N VAL A 18 4.74 -2.14 -13.57
CA VAL A 18 3.29 -1.92 -13.53
C VAL A 18 2.98 -0.65 -14.31
N GLU A 19 2.23 -0.78 -15.39
CA GLU A 19 1.80 0.35 -16.20
C GLU A 19 0.84 1.25 -15.45
N ARG A 20 1.00 2.56 -15.65
CA ARG A 20 0.09 3.57 -15.13
C ARG A 20 -1.27 3.42 -15.83
N PRO A 21 -2.37 3.19 -15.10
CA PRO A 21 -3.68 3.15 -15.73
C PRO A 21 -4.11 4.55 -16.17
N GLN A 22 -4.96 4.63 -17.19
CA GLN A 22 -5.55 5.90 -17.63
C GLN A 22 -6.47 6.50 -16.56
N HIS A 23 -7.20 5.63 -15.85
CA HIS A 23 -8.06 5.97 -14.72
C HIS A 23 -7.82 4.97 -13.60
N PHE A 24 -7.76 5.46 -12.37
CA PHE A 24 -7.47 4.68 -11.18
C PHE A 24 -8.72 4.06 -10.58
N CYS A 25 -9.90 4.66 -10.76
CA CYS A 25 -11.18 4.10 -10.30
C CYS A 25 -12.31 4.31 -11.34
N ASN A 26 -13.54 3.92 -11.01
CA ASN A 26 -14.69 4.21 -11.85
C ASN A 26 -15.13 5.67 -11.70
N TYR A 27 -14.44 6.57 -12.40
CA TYR A 27 -14.68 8.02 -12.35
C TYR A 27 -16.09 8.45 -12.83
N LEU A 28 -16.86 7.56 -13.46
CA LEU A 28 -18.22 7.82 -13.92
C LEU A 28 -19.30 7.43 -12.90
N HIS A 29 -18.93 6.86 -11.75
CA HIS A 29 -19.88 6.38 -10.73
C HIS A 29 -20.56 7.52 -9.96
N CYS A 30 -19.77 8.45 -9.41
CA CYS A 30 -20.22 9.62 -8.66
C CYS A 30 -19.12 10.70 -8.65
N GLU A 31 -19.45 11.90 -8.15
CA GLU A 31 -18.52 13.02 -8.04
C GLU A 31 -17.28 12.69 -7.21
N GLU A 32 -17.44 12.04 -6.05
CA GLU A 32 -16.32 11.62 -5.21
C GLU A 32 -15.35 10.67 -5.94
N CYS A 33 -15.86 9.73 -6.74
CA CYS A 33 -15.00 8.87 -7.55
C CYS A 33 -14.26 9.68 -8.64
N ALA A 34 -14.89 10.67 -9.25
CA ALA A 34 -14.24 11.53 -10.23
C ALA A 34 -13.14 12.39 -9.58
N GLU A 35 -13.36 12.91 -8.38
CA GLU A 35 -12.36 13.67 -7.63
C GLU A 35 -11.18 12.80 -7.20
N HIS A 36 -11.44 11.61 -6.65
CA HIS A 36 -10.40 10.64 -6.30
C HIS A 36 -9.55 10.27 -7.52
N ASP A 37 -10.20 10.00 -8.66
CA ASP A 37 -9.52 9.69 -9.91
C ASP A 37 -8.66 10.87 -10.38
N ALA A 38 -9.19 12.09 -10.36
CA ALA A 38 -8.48 13.29 -10.78
C ALA A 38 -7.22 13.57 -9.95
N VAL A 39 -7.26 13.33 -8.63
CA VAL A 39 -6.07 13.43 -7.77
C VAL A 39 -5.01 12.41 -8.17
N LEU A 40 -5.38 11.17 -8.44
CA LEU A 40 -4.42 10.15 -8.85
C LEU A 40 -3.92 10.37 -10.29
N VAL A 41 -4.77 10.79 -11.22
CA VAL A 41 -4.36 11.12 -12.60
C VAL A 41 -3.46 12.35 -12.68
N SER A 42 -3.55 13.29 -11.74
CA SER A 42 -2.66 14.46 -11.72
C SER A 42 -1.26 14.20 -11.17
N HIS A 43 -1.01 13.04 -10.54
CA HIS A 43 0.27 12.71 -9.92
C HIS A 43 0.85 11.39 -10.47
N ASP A 44 2.17 11.28 -10.51
CA ASP A 44 2.88 10.02 -10.74
C ASP A 44 3.56 9.53 -9.46
N ARG A 45 4.41 8.50 -9.56
CA ARG A 45 5.10 7.92 -8.40
C ARG A 45 6.04 8.89 -7.70
N GLU A 46 6.54 9.91 -8.40
CA GLU A 46 7.53 10.86 -7.91
C GLU A 46 6.86 12.13 -7.35
N THR A 47 5.69 12.48 -7.87
CA THR A 47 4.95 13.70 -7.51
C THR A 47 3.82 13.45 -6.52
N LEU A 48 3.38 12.21 -6.35
CA LEU A 48 2.44 11.85 -5.27
C LEU A 48 3.13 12.09 -3.92
N THR A 49 2.40 12.68 -2.97
CA THR A 49 2.84 12.89 -1.60
C THR A 49 1.86 12.24 -0.64
N VAL A 50 2.27 12.08 0.63
CA VAL A 50 1.40 11.54 1.67
C VAL A 50 0.13 12.38 1.85
N ASP A 51 0.22 13.70 1.75
CA ASP A 51 -0.94 14.62 1.92
C ASP A 51 -2.03 14.41 0.86
N HIS A 52 -1.69 13.88 -0.31
CA HIS A 52 -2.68 13.56 -1.35
C HIS A 52 -3.52 12.32 -1.03
N VAL A 53 -3.04 11.44 -0.13
CA VAL A 53 -3.65 10.12 0.10
C VAL A 53 -3.96 9.84 1.58
N ALA A 54 -3.30 10.49 2.53
CA ALA A 54 -3.45 10.29 3.96
C ALA A 54 -4.55 11.16 4.55
N ASN A 55 -5.79 10.96 4.08
CA ASN A 55 -6.95 11.72 4.57
C ASN A 55 -8.04 10.76 5.08
N PRO A 56 -8.17 10.62 6.42
CA PRO A 56 -9.21 9.83 7.03
C PRO A 56 -10.62 10.34 6.65
N GLY A 57 -11.33 9.55 5.84
CA GLY A 57 -12.67 9.88 5.36
C GLY A 57 -12.74 10.36 3.91
N TRP A 58 -11.59 10.61 3.26
CA TRP A 58 -11.48 10.90 1.84
C TRP A 58 -10.19 10.28 1.30
N ASP A 59 -10.22 8.98 1.02
CA ASP A 59 -9.03 8.23 0.64
C ASP A 59 -9.11 7.78 -0.83
N PRO A 60 -8.36 8.42 -1.75
CA PRO A 60 -8.42 8.08 -3.17
C PRO A 60 -7.88 6.68 -3.46
N ILE A 61 -7.01 6.12 -2.61
CA ILE A 61 -6.50 4.75 -2.77
C ILE A 61 -7.58 3.73 -2.41
N GLY A 62 -8.50 4.04 -1.50
CA GLY A 62 -9.59 3.14 -1.07
C GLY A 62 -10.37 2.54 -2.25
N PHE A 63 -10.80 3.40 -3.18
CA PHE A 63 -11.59 3.04 -4.36
C PHE A 63 -10.77 2.68 -5.61
N CYS A 64 -9.44 2.72 -5.49
CA CYS A 64 -8.55 2.46 -6.60
C CYS A 64 -8.59 0.98 -7.04
N SER A 65 -8.51 0.77 -8.35
CA SER A 65 -8.39 -0.55 -8.97
C SER A 65 -7.12 -1.28 -8.50
N ALA A 66 -7.09 -2.60 -8.68
CA ALA A 66 -5.91 -3.40 -8.32
C ALA A 66 -4.65 -2.94 -9.07
N GLN A 67 -4.77 -2.62 -10.36
CA GLN A 67 -3.66 -2.06 -11.16
C GLN A 67 -3.20 -0.72 -10.60
N GLY A 68 -4.12 0.19 -10.27
CA GLY A 68 -3.79 1.50 -9.75
C GLY A 68 -3.11 1.45 -8.38
N LYS A 69 -3.59 0.57 -7.47
CA LYS A 69 -2.94 0.29 -6.18
C LYS A 69 -1.54 -0.28 -6.40
N ALA A 70 -1.38 -1.24 -7.30
CA ALA A 70 -0.08 -1.81 -7.65
C ALA A 70 0.87 -0.77 -8.27
N TYR A 71 0.34 0.18 -9.06
CA TYR A 71 1.12 1.25 -9.65
C TYR A 71 1.73 2.15 -8.57
N TYR A 72 0.95 2.59 -7.58
CA TYR A 72 1.44 3.47 -6.51
C TYR A 72 2.12 2.76 -5.35
N LEU A 73 2.07 1.44 -5.26
CA LEU A 73 2.59 0.69 -4.12
C LEU A 73 4.03 1.07 -3.70
N PRO A 74 4.97 1.35 -4.63
CA PRO A 74 6.29 1.88 -4.27
C PRO A 74 6.25 3.17 -3.45
N SER A 75 5.43 4.15 -3.86
CA SER A 75 5.29 5.44 -3.16
C SER A 75 4.56 5.26 -1.83
N LEU A 76 3.51 4.44 -1.80
CA LEU A 76 2.76 4.16 -0.58
C LEU A 76 3.62 3.45 0.49
N ALA A 77 4.47 2.51 0.07
CA ALA A 77 5.41 1.84 0.97
C ALA A 77 6.46 2.81 1.54
N GLN A 78 6.88 3.82 0.77
CA GLN A 78 7.76 4.88 1.27
C GLN A 78 7.04 5.71 2.34
N PHE A 79 5.79 6.13 2.09
CA PHE A 79 5.02 6.90 3.07
C PHE A 79 4.77 6.11 4.36
N ALA A 80 4.56 4.80 4.26
CA ALA A 80 4.34 3.92 5.41
C ALA A 80 5.59 3.70 6.27
N LEU A 81 6.79 3.87 5.72
CA LEU A 81 8.05 3.75 6.47
C LEU A 81 8.67 5.11 6.80
N GLN A 82 8.11 6.20 6.29
CA GLN A 82 8.50 7.56 6.65
C GLN A 82 8.20 7.82 8.14
N GLY A 83 9.11 8.53 8.80
CA GLY A 83 8.98 8.86 10.21
C GLY A 83 9.88 7.99 11.09
N SER A 84 9.46 7.80 12.34
CA SER A 84 10.21 7.01 13.32
C SER A 84 9.57 5.64 13.52
N ALA A 85 10.15 4.82 14.42
CA ALA A 85 9.56 3.52 14.75
C ALA A 85 8.19 3.64 15.46
N ASP A 86 7.94 4.80 16.07
CA ASP A 86 6.79 5.08 16.94
C ASP A 86 5.80 6.05 16.30
N ASP A 87 6.12 6.57 15.11
CA ASP A 87 5.30 7.53 14.38
C ASP A 87 5.44 7.29 12.88
N SER A 88 4.36 6.84 12.27
CA SER A 88 4.24 6.71 10.83
C SER A 88 2.90 7.31 10.37
N PRO A 89 2.92 8.22 9.39
CA PRO A 89 1.72 8.90 8.93
C PRO A 89 0.78 8.03 8.08
N TYR A 90 1.27 6.92 7.51
CA TYR A 90 0.52 6.17 6.49
C TYR A 90 0.45 4.65 6.69
N LEU A 91 1.26 4.08 7.60
CA LEU A 91 1.39 2.64 7.78
C LEU A 91 0.06 1.92 7.96
N MET A 92 -0.81 2.39 8.87
CA MET A 92 -2.09 1.73 9.12
C MET A 92 -3.04 1.79 7.93
N GLN A 93 -3.04 2.90 7.18
CA GLN A 93 -3.86 3.03 5.99
C GLN A 93 -3.37 2.07 4.89
N LEU A 94 -2.05 1.97 4.70
CA LEU A 94 -1.48 0.98 3.79
C LEU A 94 -1.81 -0.45 4.22
N ILE A 95 -1.68 -0.80 5.50
CA ILE A 95 -2.05 -2.14 6.02
C ILE A 95 -3.52 -2.43 5.70
N HIS A 96 -4.42 -1.47 5.92
CA HIS A 96 -5.83 -1.62 5.58
C HIS A 96 -6.05 -1.93 4.08
N HIS A 97 -5.32 -1.27 3.17
CA HIS A 97 -5.40 -1.56 1.74
C HIS A 97 -4.84 -2.93 1.36
N LEU A 98 -3.75 -3.34 2.01
CA LEU A 98 -3.11 -4.63 1.81
C LEU A 98 -3.97 -5.76 2.37
N GLU A 99 -4.67 -5.57 3.48
CA GLU A 99 -5.65 -6.52 4.01
C GLU A 99 -6.87 -6.59 3.06
N GLY A 100 -7.51 -5.45 2.79
CA GLY A 100 -8.68 -5.35 1.92
C GLY A 100 -9.76 -6.37 2.27
N ASN A 101 -10.21 -7.15 1.28
CA ASN A 101 -11.17 -8.26 1.48
C ASN A 101 -10.46 -9.59 1.87
N GLY A 102 -9.38 -9.49 2.66
CA GLY A 102 -8.55 -10.61 3.09
C GLY A 102 -8.03 -11.47 1.94
N ALA A 103 -8.25 -12.78 2.02
CA ALA A 103 -7.86 -13.73 0.97
C ALA A 103 -8.50 -13.46 -0.40
N ARG A 104 -9.59 -12.67 -0.46
CA ARG A 104 -10.26 -12.24 -1.71
C ARG A 104 -9.85 -10.84 -2.15
N ASN A 105 -8.78 -10.27 -1.58
CA ASN A 105 -8.29 -8.97 -2.00
C ASN A 105 -7.88 -9.03 -3.49
N ALA A 106 -8.52 -8.19 -4.31
CA ALA A 106 -8.26 -8.12 -5.74
C ALA A 106 -6.80 -7.76 -6.04
N LEU A 107 -6.14 -6.99 -5.16
CA LEU A 107 -4.73 -6.65 -5.31
C LEU A 107 -3.83 -7.88 -5.15
N VAL A 108 -4.15 -8.79 -4.21
CA VAL A 108 -3.41 -10.06 -4.03
C VAL A 108 -3.54 -10.92 -5.29
N SER A 109 -4.75 -11.01 -5.86
CA SER A 109 -5.01 -11.77 -7.09
C SER A 109 -4.35 -11.16 -8.33
N TYR A 110 -4.22 -9.83 -8.37
CA TYR A 110 -3.57 -9.11 -9.46
C TYR A 110 -2.05 -9.28 -9.45
N CYS A 111 -1.44 -9.32 -8.26
CA CYS A 111 0.02 -9.36 -8.12
C CYS A 111 0.62 -10.71 -8.51
N SER A 112 1.73 -10.67 -9.24
CA SER A 112 2.59 -11.82 -9.50
C SER A 112 3.24 -12.36 -8.21
N GLN A 113 3.76 -13.59 -8.25
CA GLN A 113 4.47 -14.18 -7.10
C GLN A 113 5.64 -13.31 -6.62
N ARG A 114 6.41 -12.68 -7.54
CA ARG A 114 7.50 -11.76 -7.20
C ARG A 114 7.00 -10.53 -6.44
N GLN A 115 5.91 -9.93 -6.90
CA GLN A 115 5.28 -8.78 -6.24
C GLN A 115 4.74 -9.15 -4.87
N ARG A 116 4.08 -10.31 -4.76
CA ARG A 116 3.55 -10.79 -3.49
C ARG A 116 4.63 -11.05 -2.45
N ARG A 117 5.73 -11.70 -2.84
CA ARG A 117 6.92 -11.89 -1.98
C ARG A 117 7.51 -10.57 -1.51
N ALA A 118 7.57 -9.55 -2.37
CA ALA A 118 8.09 -8.24 -1.98
C ALA A 118 7.21 -7.56 -0.92
N VAL A 119 5.88 -7.65 -1.05
CA VAL A 119 4.94 -7.14 -0.05
C VAL A 119 4.99 -7.94 1.25
N ALA A 120 5.11 -9.27 1.18
CA ALA A 120 5.28 -10.10 2.37
C ALA A 120 6.56 -9.72 3.15
N ALA A 121 7.69 -9.52 2.46
CA ALA A 121 8.93 -9.05 3.07
C ALA A 121 8.80 -7.64 3.68
N PHE A 122 8.00 -6.76 3.06
CA PHE A 122 7.67 -5.45 3.65
C PHE A 122 6.87 -5.59 4.95
N LEU A 123 5.86 -6.46 4.99
CA LEU A 123 5.04 -6.69 6.18
C LEU A 123 5.86 -7.33 7.31
N GLU A 124 6.75 -8.27 7.00
CA GLU A 124 7.70 -8.85 7.95
C GLU A 124 8.60 -7.76 8.56
N HIS A 125 9.17 -6.89 7.72
CA HIS A 125 9.98 -5.77 8.18
C HIS A 125 9.22 -4.79 9.07
N VAL A 126 7.96 -4.51 8.76
CA VAL A 126 7.06 -3.70 9.60
C VAL A 126 6.89 -4.33 10.98
N VAL A 127 6.61 -5.64 11.05
CA VAL A 127 6.47 -6.36 12.33
C VAL A 127 7.75 -6.27 13.16
N GLU A 128 8.92 -6.36 12.52
CA GLU A 128 10.20 -6.32 13.23
C GLU A 128 10.59 -4.92 13.72
N THR A 129 10.26 -3.88 12.96
CA THR A 129 10.83 -2.52 13.16
C THR A 129 9.85 -1.49 13.67
N ARG A 130 8.54 -1.74 13.59
CA ARG A 130 7.47 -0.85 14.04
C ARG A 130 6.69 -1.44 15.22
N THR A 131 7.29 -2.38 15.95
CA THR A 131 6.71 -3.04 17.14
C THR A 131 6.08 -2.06 18.12
N PRO A 132 6.73 -0.94 18.51
CA PRO A 132 6.13 -0.01 19.48
C PRO A 132 4.86 0.66 18.92
N TYR A 133 4.91 1.14 17.69
CA TYR A 133 3.74 1.72 17.01
C TYR A 133 2.58 0.72 16.90
N LEU A 134 2.87 -0.55 16.59
CA LEU A 134 1.86 -1.60 16.52
C LEU A 134 1.32 -2.00 17.90
N ALA A 135 2.09 -1.83 18.98
CA ALA A 135 1.61 -2.15 20.33
C ALA A 135 0.55 -1.14 20.80
N ASP A 136 0.77 0.14 20.49
CA ASP A 136 -0.10 1.23 20.95
C ASP A 136 -1.41 1.34 20.16
N ASN A 137 -1.45 0.81 18.94
CA ASN A 137 -2.61 0.90 18.04
C ASN A 137 -3.40 -0.43 17.90
N ASP A 138 -2.99 -1.47 18.63
CA ASP A 138 -3.51 -2.85 18.57
C ASP A 138 -3.72 -3.48 17.17
N PRO A 139 -2.88 -3.26 16.12
CA PRO A 139 -3.08 -3.85 14.81
C PRO A 139 -2.18 -5.07 14.57
N PHE A 140 -1.48 -5.59 15.57
CA PHE A 140 -0.54 -6.71 15.38
C PHE A 140 -1.21 -7.91 14.69
N ASP A 141 -2.40 -8.28 15.15
CA ASP A 141 -3.17 -9.35 14.53
C ASP A 141 -3.55 -9.01 13.08
N GLN A 142 -3.82 -7.75 12.78
CA GLN A 142 -4.12 -7.29 11.43
C GLN A 142 -2.91 -7.43 10.50
N VAL A 143 -1.72 -7.01 10.95
CA VAL A 143 -0.49 -7.11 10.15
C VAL A 143 -0.14 -8.58 9.91
N LEU A 144 -0.22 -9.44 10.93
CA LEU A 144 0.06 -10.87 10.81
C LEU A 144 -0.92 -11.58 9.88
N ARG A 145 -2.23 -11.29 9.98
CA ARG A 145 -3.22 -11.80 9.02
C ARG A 145 -2.93 -11.34 7.60
N THR A 146 -2.62 -10.06 7.44
CA THR A 146 -2.28 -9.48 6.15
C THR A 146 -1.06 -10.17 5.55
N TYR A 147 0.01 -10.37 6.34
CA TYR A 147 1.17 -11.15 5.93
C TYR A 147 0.77 -12.55 5.44
N GLY A 148 -0.13 -13.23 6.15
CA GLY A 148 -0.67 -14.53 5.74
C GLY A 148 -1.32 -14.53 4.35
N TYR A 149 -2.12 -13.52 4.02
CA TYR A 149 -2.74 -13.41 2.68
C TYR A 149 -1.71 -13.19 1.57
N TRP A 150 -0.67 -12.42 1.85
CA TRP A 150 0.37 -12.08 0.89
C TRP A 150 1.44 -13.16 0.73
N SER A 151 1.63 -14.01 1.74
CA SER A 151 2.59 -15.13 1.74
C SER A 151 1.98 -16.46 1.27
N ALA A 152 0.65 -16.61 1.25
CA ALA A 152 0.00 -17.82 0.75
C ALA A 152 0.41 -18.11 -0.71
N ASP A 153 0.92 -19.30 -1.02
CA ASP A 153 1.42 -19.67 -2.36
C ASP A 153 2.65 -18.86 -2.86
N THR A 154 3.41 -18.23 -1.96
CA THR A 154 4.75 -17.70 -2.27
C THR A 154 5.83 -18.75 -2.28
#